data_AF-A0A2V9M2S2-F1
#
_entry.id   AF-A0A2V9M2S2-F1
#
_cell.length_a   1.000
_cell.length_b   1.000
_cell.length_c   1.000
_cell.angle_alpha   90.00
_cell.angle_beta   90.00
_cell.angle_gamma   90.00
#
_symmetry.space_group_name_H-M   'P 1'
#
loop_
_entity.id
_entity.type
_entity.pdbx_description
1 polymer ?
#
loop_
_entity_poly.entity_id
_entity_poly.type
_entity_poly.pdbx_seq_one_letter_code
_entity_poly.pdbx_strand_id
1 'polypeptide(L)' 'AAQLLAAFLKSKEDKIRQALEASDLATARKLVNGGSHGLADFSDAFNRGQDLVPDEVQVA' A
#
# COMPACT_ATOMS: atom_id res chain seq x y z
N ALA A 1 1.09 5.95 -19.01
CA ALA A 1 0.80 6.29 -17.60
C ALA A 1 1.05 5.12 -16.65
N ALA A 2 0.46 3.93 -16.88
CA ALA A 2 0.62 2.76 -16.00
C ALA A 2 2.09 2.36 -15.73
N GLN A 3 2.96 2.39 -16.74
CA GLN A 3 4.39 2.06 -16.58
C GLN A 3 5.13 3.05 -15.66
N LEU A 4 4.80 4.34 -15.73
CA LEU A 4 5.41 5.36 -14.87
C LEU A 4 4.99 5.15 -13.41
N LEU A 5 3.70 4.87 -13.18
CA LEU A 5 3.19 4.54 -11.85
C LEU A 5 3.85 3.26 -11.31
N ALA A 6 3.94 2.22 -12.14
CA ALA A 6 4.61 0.97 -11.74
C ALA A 6 6.08 1.19 -11.38
N ALA A 7 6.83 1.96 -12.19
CA ALA A 7 8.23 2.30 -11.90
C ALA A 7 8.36 3.13 -10.62
N PHE A 8 7.44 4.08 -10.40
CA PHE A 8 7.40 4.87 -9.17
C PHE A 8 7.18 3.98 -7.94
N LEU A 9 6.16 3.11 -7.97
CA LEU A 9 5.89 2.18 -6.87
C LEU A 9 7.05 1.20 -6.65
N LYS A 10 7.65 0.68 -7.72
CA LYS A 10 8.81 -0.21 -7.64
C LYS A 10 10.00 0.47 -6.96
N SER A 11 10.22 1.77 -7.20
CA SER A 11 11.28 2.55 -6.54
C SER A 11 11.07 2.76 -5.03
N LYS A 12 9.85 2.47 -4.53
CA LYS A 12 9.46 2.63 -3.11
C LYS A 12 9.10 1.30 -2.44
N GLU A 13 9.19 0.18 -3.16
CA GLU A 13 8.65 -1.11 -2.73
C GLU A 13 9.08 -1.49 -1.32
N ASP A 14 10.39 -1.52 -1.06
CA ASP A 14 10.92 -1.93 0.26
C ASP A 14 10.38 -1.06 1.40
N LYS A 15 10.28 0.26 1.17
CA LYS A 15 9.76 1.20 2.16
C LYS A 15 8.26 1.04 2.37
N ILE A 16 7.52 0.74 1.31
CA ILE A 16 6.09 0.45 1.41
C ILE A 16 5.90 -0.81 2.23
N ARG A 17 6.63 -1.90 1.93
CA ARG A 17 6.56 -3.17 2.67
C ARG A 17 6.87 -2.99 4.15
N GLN A 18 7.96 -2.30 4.47
CA GLN A 18 8.33 -2.00 5.86
C GLN A 18 7.26 -1.21 6.61
N ALA A 19 6.66 -0.21 5.97
CA ALA A 19 5.57 0.56 6.57
C ALA A 19 4.33 -0.31 6.83
N LEU A 20 3.97 -1.18 5.87
CA LEU A 20 2.84 -2.11 6.02
C LEU A 20 3.09 -3.15 7.12
N GLU A 21 4.29 -3.74 7.19
CA GLU A 21 4.69 -4.67 8.25
C GLU A 21 4.62 -4.03 9.64
N ALA A 22 4.95 -2.74 9.74
CA ALA A 22 4.83 -1.95 10.96
C ALA A 22 3.41 -1.42 11.24
N SER A 23 2.42 -1.77 10.40
CA SER A 23 1.05 -1.21 10.46
C SER A 23 0.98 0.33 10.35
N ASP A 24 2.00 0.96 9.76
CA ASP A 24 2.06 2.41 9.53
C ASP A 24 1.43 2.79 8.18
N LEU A 25 0.09 2.80 8.17
CA LEU A 25 -0.69 3.12 6.97
C LEU A 25 -0.53 4.59 6.53
N ALA A 26 -0.15 5.50 7.43
CA ALA A 26 0.10 6.89 7.10
C ALA A 26 1.36 7.03 6.23
N THR A 27 2.46 6.38 6.63
CA THR A 27 3.68 6.34 5.83
C THR A 27 3.48 5.56 4.54
N ALA A 28 2.77 4.43 4.56
CA ALA A 28 2.44 3.67 3.35
C ALA A 28 1.66 4.55 2.35
N ARG A 29 0.62 5.25 2.79
CA ARG A 29 -0.17 6.16 1.94
C ARG A 29 0.69 7.26 1.33
N LYS A 30 1.60 7.85 2.12
CA LYS A 30 2.52 8.89 1.64
C LYS A 30 3.48 8.36 0.59
N LEU A 31 3.96 7.13 0.74
CA LEU A 31 4.88 6.51 -0.22
C LEU A 31 4.19 6.12 -1.53
N VAL A 32 2.91 5.73 -1.49
CA VAL A 32 2.15 5.28 -2.67
C VAL A 32 1.66 6.46 -3.53
N ASN A 33 1.04 7.49 -2.94
CA ASN A 33 0.52 8.63 -3.75
C ASN A 33 0.95 10.01 -3.27
N GLY A 34 1.85 10.12 -2.28
CA GLY A 34 2.27 11.41 -1.73
C GLY A 34 1.28 12.02 -0.74
N GLY A 35 1.80 12.81 0.20
CA GLY A 35 1.01 13.49 1.24
C GLY A 35 0.18 12.56 2.12
N SER A 36 -0.79 13.13 2.84
CA SER A 36 -1.71 12.39 3.72
C SER A 36 -3.19 12.59 3.35
N HIS A 37 -3.47 13.29 2.25
CA HIS A 37 -4.85 13.47 1.79
C HIS A 37 -5.44 12.12 1.36
N GLY A 38 -6.65 11.79 1.83
CA GLY A 38 -7.27 10.48 1.59
C GLY A 38 -6.67 9.34 2.42
N LEU A 39 -6.04 9.64 3.57
CA LEU A 39 -5.55 8.59 4.50
C LEU A 39 -6.70 7.71 5.02
N ALA A 40 -7.85 8.31 5.31
CA ALA A 40 -9.03 7.57 5.77
C ALA A 40 -9.47 6.54 4.72
N ASP A 41 -9.67 6.98 3.47
CA ASP A 41 -10.09 6.11 2.37
C ASP A 41 -9.06 5.02 2.06
N PHE A 42 -7.76 5.36 2.13
CA PHE A 42 -6.69 4.38 1.96
C PHE A 42 -6.71 3.31 3.05
N SER A 43 -6.93 3.72 4.30
CA SER A 43 -6.95 2.80 5.44
C SER A 43 -8.17 1.89 5.39
N ASP A 44 -9.35 2.42 5.05
CA ASP A 44 -10.57 1.63 4.84
C ASP A 44 -10.35 0.58 3.75
N ALA A 45 -9.85 0.99 2.58
CA ALA A 45 -9.62 0.07 1.47
C ALA A 45 -8.59 -1.02 1.82
N PHE A 46 -7.50 -0.67 2.51
CA PHE A 46 -6.48 -1.62 2.90
C PHE A 46 -7.01 -2.65 3.91
N ASN A 47 -7.69 -2.20 4.96
CA ASN A 47 -8.24 -3.08 5.99
C ASN A 47 -9.32 -4.01 5.43
N ARG A 48 -10.21 -3.49 4.57
CA ARG A 48 -11.19 -4.33 3.86
C ARG A 48 -10.50 -5.39 2.99
N GLY A 49 -9.38 -5.04 2.36
CA GLY A 49 -8.55 -6.01 1.63
C GLY A 49 -8.02 -7.11 2.55
N GLN A 50 -7.48 -6.76 3.71
CA GLN A 50 -7.01 -7.74 4.70
C GLN A 50 -8.13 -8.66 5.20
N ASP A 51 -9.33 -8.12 5.45
CA ASP A 51 -10.46 -8.91 5.93
C ASP A 51 -10.99 -9.89 4.87
N LEU A 52 -10.86 -9.53 3.59
CA LEU A 52 -11.40 -10.30 2.46
C LEU A 52 -10.39 -11.29 1.85
N VAL A 53 -9.09 -11.05 2.02
CA VAL A 53 -8.03 -11.84 1.40
C VAL A 53 -7.39 -12.74 2.48
N PRO A 54 -7.59 -14.07 2.40
CA PRO A 54 -6.93 -15.01 3.31
C PRO A 54 -5.40 -14.93 3.21
N ASP A 55 -4.69 -15.13 4.31
CA ASP A 55 -3.21 -15.17 4.34
C ASP A 55 -2.60 -16.22 3.38
N GLU A 56 -3.39 -17.23 2.99
CA GLU A 56 -2.97 -18.33 2.11
C GLU A 56 -3.13 -18.04 0.61
N VAL A 57 -3.40 -16.80 0.18
CA VAL A 57 -3.46 -16.49 -1.25
C VAL A 57 -2.07 -16.63 -1.87
N GLN A 58 -1.75 -17.84 -2.35
CA GLN A 58 -0.64 -18.11 -3.24
C GLN A 58 -0.89 -17.35 -4.55
N VAL A 59 -0.20 -16.23 -4.70
CA VAL A 59 -0.01 -15.62 -6.02
C VAL A 59 0.82 -16.60 -6.86
N ALA A 60 0.14 -17.26 -7.80
CA ALA A 60 0.73 -18.10 -8.83
C ALA A 60 1.67 -17.33 -9.77
#